data_AF-A0A4R2CWN5-F1
#
_entry.id   AF-A0A4R2CWN5-F1
#
_cell.length_a   1.000
_cell.length_b   1.000
_cell.length_c   1.000
_cell.angle_alpha   90.00
_cell.angle_beta   90.00
_cell.angle_gamma   90.00
#
_symmetry.space_group_name_H-M   'P 1'
#
loop_
_entity.id
_entity.type
_entity.pdbx_description
1 polymer ?
#
loop_
_entity_poly.entity_id
_entity_poly.type
_entity_poly.pdbx_seq_one_letter_code
_entity_poly.pdbx_strand_id
1 'polypeptide(L)'
;MSLPQPAPRRTWWPFVAGAVVLLVIAVVAAFAVLRDDASATTEPTSSDVVLADGVTAGGELVGQSRALADALSGRGMECSARFTGADGGQAGCFTFRAADQFVFEVVFQHQPDGTVIGLNVKVEGPKRMETGPALRDLVGIVARVVFPADQAELTTTFRTSVGGALSFSWGDFEIVGIGPRGSLSASKAGSTPIKVPVLRLDTPEADLADGLRADGFSCTGDNQSCQGKPGLRVQMMGPDTGITYLVVGGPTQQAFGDLHAKVFGHLRGDATEPLRRWLAEHLDGRSHLAYVAGWRVELRVLRGKPELTVRNEEVWQVPE
;
A
#
# COMPACT_ATOMS: atom_id res chain seq x y z
N MET A 1 42.42 57.13 52.06
CA MET A 1 42.16 57.08 50.61
C MET A 1 41.29 55.88 50.33
N SER A 2 40.00 56.09 50.12
CA SER A 2 39.03 55.02 49.85
C SER A 2 38.97 54.77 48.35
N LEU A 3 39.23 53.53 47.93
CA LEU A 3 39.12 53.10 46.53
C LEU A 3 37.64 52.81 46.18
N PRO A 4 37.19 53.12 44.96
CA PRO A 4 35.81 52.92 44.55
C PRO A 4 35.53 51.43 44.22
N GLN A 5 34.36 50.94 44.63
CA GLN A 5 33.89 49.60 44.27
C GLN A 5 33.52 49.51 42.77
N PRO A 6 33.81 48.37 42.11
CA PRO A 6 33.38 48.14 40.73
C PRO A 6 31.89 47.76 40.66
N ALA A 7 31.22 48.31 39.65
CA ALA A 7 29.81 48.05 39.36
C ALA A 7 29.54 46.60 38.89
N PRO A 8 28.33 46.07 39.16
CA PRO A 8 27.98 44.69 38.82
C PRO A 8 27.82 44.50 37.29
N ARG A 9 28.53 43.52 36.74
CA ARG A 9 28.39 43.07 35.34
C ARG A 9 27.04 42.34 35.18
N ARG A 10 26.12 42.94 34.44
CA ARG A 10 24.89 42.27 33.95
C ARG A 10 25.28 41.14 33.00
N THR A 11 25.07 39.90 33.43
CA THR A 11 25.23 38.70 32.60
C THR A 11 24.03 38.55 31.67
N TRP A 12 24.27 38.65 30.36
CA TRP A 12 23.26 38.66 29.30
C TRP A 12 22.78 37.25 28.86
N TRP A 13 23.33 36.21 29.50
CA TRP A 13 23.10 34.80 29.21
C TRP A 13 21.65 34.29 29.37
N PRO A 14 20.80 34.77 30.32
CA PRO A 14 19.44 34.22 30.42
C PRO A 14 18.53 34.63 29.25
N PHE A 15 18.83 35.73 28.56
CA PHE A 15 18.05 36.17 27.39
C PHE A 15 18.36 35.34 26.14
N VAL A 16 19.62 34.93 25.96
CA VAL A 16 20.02 34.09 24.82
C VAL A 16 19.45 32.67 24.97
N ALA A 17 19.46 32.11 26.18
CA ALA A 17 18.87 30.80 26.44
C ALA A 17 17.34 30.80 26.23
N GLY A 18 16.64 31.86 26.68
CA GLY A 18 15.19 32.00 26.47
C GLY A 18 14.79 32.10 24.99
N ALA A 19 15.57 32.83 24.19
CA ALA A 19 15.32 32.98 22.76
C ALA A 19 15.52 31.67 21.98
N VAL A 20 16.53 30.87 22.33
CA VAL A 20 16.78 29.57 21.68
C VAL A 20 15.68 28.57 22.02
N VAL A 21 15.21 28.53 23.26
CA VAL A 21 14.11 27.63 23.65
C VAL A 21 12.81 27.99 22.93
N LEU A 22 12.49 29.29 22.82
CA LEU A 22 11.33 29.76 22.05
C LEU A 22 11.43 29.43 20.57
N LEU A 23 12.62 29.54 19.97
CA LEU A 23 12.83 29.21 18.56
C LEU A 23 12.68 27.70 18.32
N VAL A 24 13.17 26.86 19.22
CA VAL A 24 13.00 25.40 19.13
C VAL A 24 11.53 25.02 19.29
N ILE A 25 10.79 25.63 20.23
CA ILE A 25 9.35 25.38 20.38
C ILE A 25 8.57 25.85 19.15
N ALA A 26 8.91 27.01 18.58
CA ALA A 26 8.28 27.51 17.37
C ALA A 26 8.57 26.62 16.15
N VAL A 27 9.80 26.10 16.02
CA VAL A 27 10.15 25.15 14.95
C VAL A 27 9.43 23.81 15.15
N VAL A 28 9.33 23.29 16.37
CA VAL A 28 8.59 22.06 16.67
C VAL A 28 7.08 22.24 16.42
N ALA A 29 6.51 23.38 16.81
CA ALA A 29 5.11 23.70 16.55
C ALA A 29 4.85 23.90 15.04
N ALA A 30 5.75 24.57 14.32
CA ALA A 30 5.66 24.70 12.87
C ALA A 30 5.80 23.34 12.17
N PHE A 31 6.67 22.45 12.65
CA PHE A 31 6.78 21.08 12.16
C PHE A 31 5.56 20.23 12.48
N ALA A 32 4.88 20.46 13.62
CA ALA A 32 3.64 19.78 13.96
C ALA A 32 2.49 20.25 13.06
N VAL A 33 2.36 21.56 12.83
CA VAL A 33 1.33 22.15 11.95
C VAL A 33 1.58 21.77 10.48
N LEU A 34 2.83 21.74 10.01
CA LEU A 34 3.17 21.26 8.66
C LEU A 34 2.96 19.74 8.49
N ARG A 35 2.84 18.98 9.59
CA ARG A 35 2.53 17.55 9.55
C ARG A 35 1.03 17.29 9.51
N ASP A 36 0.23 18.15 10.13
CA ASP A 36 -1.24 18.08 10.09
C ASP A 36 -1.78 18.35 8.68
N ASP A 37 -1.12 19.21 7.89
CA ASP A 37 -1.49 19.45 6.48
C ASP A 37 -0.98 18.36 5.51
N ALA A 38 -0.15 17.42 5.97
CA ALA A 38 0.39 16.32 5.17
C ALA A 38 -0.32 14.97 5.43
N SER A 39 -1.42 14.95 6.19
CA SER A 39 -2.18 13.72 6.49
C SER A 39 -3.67 13.81 6.17
N ALA A 40 -4.11 14.84 5.44
CA ALA A 40 -5.34 14.73 4.68
C ALA A 40 -5.05 13.91 3.42
N THR A 41 -4.96 12.59 3.56
CA THR A 41 -5.27 11.67 2.46
C THR A 41 -6.74 11.90 2.12
N THR A 42 -7.02 12.88 1.27
CA THR A 42 -8.22 12.83 0.44
C THR A 42 -8.12 11.51 -0.30
N GLU A 43 -8.92 10.54 0.13
CA GLU A 43 -9.19 9.37 -0.70
C GLU A 43 -9.44 9.89 -2.12
N PRO A 44 -8.83 9.30 -3.16
CA PRO A 44 -9.22 9.65 -4.51
C PRO A 44 -10.73 9.48 -4.58
N THR A 45 -11.42 10.58 -4.89
CA THR A 45 -12.87 10.63 -5.15
C THR A 45 -13.25 9.34 -5.85
N SER A 46 -14.19 8.58 -5.26
CA SER A 46 -14.78 7.36 -5.81
C SER A 46 -14.68 7.40 -7.33
N SER A 47 -13.77 6.62 -7.89
CA SER A 47 -13.74 6.50 -9.34
C SER A 47 -15.00 5.70 -9.67
N ASP A 48 -15.96 6.32 -10.37
CA ASP A 48 -17.23 5.73 -10.84
C ASP A 48 -17.02 4.53 -11.81
N VAL A 49 -15.85 3.88 -11.76
CA VAL A 49 -15.55 2.69 -12.52
C VAL A 49 -16.40 1.56 -11.98
N VAL A 50 -17.35 1.14 -12.79
CA VAL A 50 -18.14 -0.07 -12.56
C VAL A 50 -17.29 -1.27 -12.95
N LEU A 51 -17.00 -2.12 -11.98
CA LEU A 51 -16.30 -3.38 -12.17
C LEU A 51 -17.25 -4.44 -12.72
N ALA A 52 -16.70 -5.61 -13.05
CA ALA A 52 -17.51 -6.78 -13.35
C ALA A 52 -18.52 -7.07 -12.21
N ASP A 53 -19.66 -7.66 -12.58
CA ASP A 53 -20.74 -8.02 -11.65
C ASP A 53 -21.44 -6.81 -10.97
N GLY A 54 -21.28 -5.59 -11.49
CA GLY A 54 -22.01 -4.39 -11.04
C GLY A 54 -21.47 -3.76 -9.75
N VAL A 55 -20.27 -4.16 -9.32
CA VAL A 55 -19.59 -3.64 -8.13
C VAL A 55 -18.85 -2.36 -8.49
N THR A 56 -18.80 -1.37 -7.60
CA THR A 56 -18.07 -0.10 -7.87
C THR A 56 -16.65 -0.18 -7.33
N ALA A 57 -15.68 0.31 -8.10
CA ALA A 57 -14.30 0.44 -7.62
C ALA A 57 -14.20 1.49 -6.51
N GLY A 58 -13.40 1.20 -5.49
CA GLY A 58 -13.29 2.06 -4.32
C GLY A 58 -14.56 2.07 -3.46
N GLY A 59 -14.80 3.21 -2.81
CA GLY A 59 -15.94 3.45 -1.93
C GLY A 59 -15.56 3.69 -0.48
N GLU A 60 -16.49 4.24 0.28
CA GLU A 60 -16.27 4.63 1.68
C GLU A 60 -16.28 3.40 2.59
N LEU A 61 -15.29 3.32 3.48
CA LEU A 61 -15.27 2.34 4.56
C LEU A 61 -16.13 2.81 5.74
N VAL A 62 -16.80 1.86 6.38
CA VAL A 62 -17.70 2.11 7.52
C VAL A 62 -17.43 1.14 8.67
N GLY A 63 -18.03 1.37 9.83
CA GLY A 63 -17.97 0.43 10.96
C GLY A 63 -16.56 -0.01 11.35
N GLN A 64 -16.37 -1.33 11.52
CA GLN A 64 -15.09 -1.91 11.91
C GLN A 64 -14.01 -1.78 10.83
N SER A 65 -14.38 -1.84 9.55
CA SER A 65 -13.46 -1.74 8.43
C SER A 65 -12.84 -0.34 8.32
N ARG A 66 -13.62 0.71 8.60
CA ARG A 66 -13.11 2.08 8.77
C ARG A 66 -12.17 2.20 9.96
N ALA A 67 -12.59 1.69 11.13
CA ALA A 67 -11.77 1.74 12.34
C ALA A 67 -10.42 1.03 12.14
N LEU A 68 -10.40 -0.05 11.36
CA LEU A 68 -9.17 -0.76 11.00
C LEU A 68 -8.29 0.08 10.08
N ALA A 69 -8.87 0.68 9.04
CA ALA A 69 -8.16 1.58 8.15
C ALA A 69 -7.55 2.77 8.91
N ASP A 70 -8.34 3.45 9.76
CA ASP A 70 -7.88 4.57 10.59
C ASP A 70 -6.71 4.17 11.52
N ALA A 71 -6.80 2.99 12.15
CA ALA A 71 -5.74 2.48 13.02
C ALA A 71 -4.42 2.19 12.26
N LEU A 72 -4.52 1.72 11.01
CA LEU A 72 -3.37 1.42 10.15
C LEU A 72 -2.80 2.70 9.53
N SER A 73 -3.65 3.65 9.11
CA SER A 73 -3.22 4.98 8.65
C SER A 73 -2.54 5.78 9.76
N GLY A 74 -2.99 5.64 11.02
CA GLY A 74 -2.27 6.15 12.18
C GLY A 74 -0.86 5.59 12.36
N ARG A 75 -0.47 4.55 11.62
CA ARG A 75 0.88 3.99 11.54
C ARG A 75 1.62 4.33 10.24
N GLY A 76 1.07 5.23 9.42
CA GLY A 76 1.64 5.64 8.14
C GLY A 76 1.40 4.64 7.01
N MET A 77 0.31 3.87 7.08
CA MET A 77 -0.15 3.04 5.97
C MET A 77 -1.16 3.79 5.10
N GLU A 78 -1.01 3.68 3.79
CA GLU A 78 -1.95 4.19 2.80
C GLU A 78 -3.08 3.18 2.65
N CYS A 79 -4.29 3.58 3.05
CA CYS A 79 -5.47 2.74 2.99
C CYS A 79 -6.36 3.15 1.82
N SER A 80 -6.91 2.16 1.12
CA SER A 80 -7.85 2.38 0.01
C SER A 80 -8.82 1.21 -0.10
N ALA A 81 -10.08 1.52 -0.39
CA ALA A 81 -11.02 0.51 -0.84
C ALA A 81 -10.65 0.04 -2.24
N ARG A 82 -10.65 -1.27 -2.45
CA ARG A 82 -10.56 -1.86 -3.77
C ARG A 82 -11.91 -1.76 -4.47
N PHE A 83 -12.96 -2.17 -3.77
CA PHE A 83 -14.33 -2.12 -4.23
C PHE A 83 -15.30 -2.17 -3.05
N THR A 84 -16.51 -1.66 -3.27
CA THR A 84 -17.65 -1.76 -2.35
C THR A 84 -18.92 -2.06 -3.13
N GLY A 85 -19.83 -2.83 -2.53
CA GLY A 85 -21.08 -3.26 -3.13
C GLY A 85 -22.10 -3.73 -2.10
N ALA A 86 -23.23 -4.25 -2.58
CA ALA A 86 -24.36 -4.65 -1.74
C ALA A 86 -24.05 -5.80 -0.77
N ASP A 87 -23.10 -6.67 -1.13
CA ASP A 87 -22.66 -7.80 -0.30
C ASP A 87 -21.46 -7.45 0.60
N GLY A 88 -20.98 -6.21 0.53
CA GLY A 88 -19.79 -5.74 1.22
C GLY A 88 -18.68 -5.35 0.25
N GLY A 89 -17.44 -5.42 0.71
CA GLY A 89 -16.30 -4.91 -0.04
C GLY A 89 -14.96 -5.51 0.35
N GLN A 90 -13.92 -5.01 -0.32
CA GLN A 90 -12.53 -5.31 -0.03
C GLN A 90 -11.74 -4.01 0.04
N ALA A 91 -10.86 -3.92 1.02
CA ALA A 91 -9.93 -2.82 1.19
C ALA A 91 -8.53 -3.33 1.51
N GLY A 92 -7.55 -2.45 1.35
CA GLY A 92 -6.17 -2.73 1.68
C GLY A 92 -5.47 -1.49 2.22
N CYS A 93 -4.56 -1.73 3.16
CA CYS A 93 -3.65 -0.74 3.70
C CYS A 93 -2.22 -1.19 3.45
N PHE A 94 -1.38 -0.29 3.00
CA PHE A 94 -0.05 -0.61 2.50
C PHE A 94 1.01 0.38 2.94
N THR A 95 2.25 -0.05 3.14
CA THR A 95 3.37 0.88 3.27
C THR A 95 4.70 0.27 2.87
N PHE A 96 5.56 1.10 2.29
CA PHE A 96 6.97 0.79 2.05
C PHE A 96 7.84 1.49 3.08
N ARG A 97 8.53 0.72 3.93
CA ARG A 97 9.53 1.27 4.85
C ARG A 97 10.90 1.23 4.18
N ALA A 98 11.20 2.29 3.43
CA ALA A 98 12.41 2.41 2.59
C ALA A 98 13.74 2.19 3.35
N ALA A 99 13.83 2.63 4.61
CA ALA A 99 15.04 2.46 5.43
C ALA A 99 15.43 0.99 5.63
N ASP A 100 14.43 0.13 5.78
CA ASP A 100 14.61 -1.27 6.16
C ASP A 100 14.21 -2.23 5.02
N GLN A 101 13.74 -1.69 3.89
CA GLN A 101 13.25 -2.42 2.71
C GLN A 101 12.09 -3.38 3.02
N PHE A 102 11.26 -3.03 4.01
CA PHE A 102 10.07 -3.80 4.33
C PHE A 102 8.86 -3.30 3.56
N VAL A 103 8.01 -4.24 3.18
CA VAL A 103 6.66 -4.02 2.65
C VAL A 103 5.67 -4.57 3.67
N PHE A 104 4.71 -3.74 4.06
CA PHE A 104 3.65 -4.11 4.99
C PHE A 104 2.31 -4.00 4.28
N GLU A 105 1.47 -5.00 4.46
CA GLU A 105 0.18 -5.07 3.79
C GLU A 105 -0.85 -5.63 4.74
N VAL A 106 -2.02 -5.00 4.78
CA VAL A 106 -3.22 -5.55 5.44
C VAL A 106 -4.35 -5.44 4.45
N VAL A 107 -4.80 -6.58 3.93
CA VAL A 107 -5.96 -6.67 3.03
C VAL A 107 -7.10 -7.30 3.80
N PHE A 108 -8.31 -6.75 3.67
CA PHE A 108 -9.47 -7.24 4.40
C PHE A 108 -10.75 -7.19 3.59
N GLN A 109 -11.63 -8.13 3.87
CA GLN A 109 -13.01 -8.15 3.38
C GLN A 109 -13.96 -7.74 4.50
N HIS A 110 -15.01 -7.02 4.14
CA HIS A 110 -16.00 -6.55 5.09
C HIS A 110 -17.42 -6.67 4.54
N GLN A 111 -18.38 -6.86 5.44
CA GLN A 111 -19.81 -6.80 5.15
C GLN A 111 -20.28 -5.35 4.90
N PRO A 112 -21.54 -5.13 4.45
CA PRO A 112 -22.08 -3.79 4.20
C PRO A 112 -22.11 -2.87 5.42
N ASP A 113 -22.23 -3.44 6.62
CA ASP A 113 -22.16 -2.70 7.89
C ASP A 113 -20.72 -2.37 8.33
N GLY A 114 -19.73 -2.80 7.54
CA GLY A 114 -18.31 -2.62 7.82
C GLY A 114 -17.71 -3.68 8.73
N THR A 115 -18.45 -4.70 9.14
CA THR A 115 -17.92 -5.82 9.92
C THR A 115 -16.85 -6.55 9.11
N VAL A 116 -15.63 -6.70 9.64
CA VAL A 116 -14.55 -7.44 8.97
C VAL A 116 -14.81 -8.93 9.07
N ILE A 117 -14.72 -9.63 7.94
CA ILE A 117 -15.00 -11.07 7.82
C ILE A 117 -13.81 -11.89 7.32
N GLY A 118 -12.83 -11.23 6.71
CA GLY A 118 -11.62 -11.87 6.21
C GLY A 118 -10.45 -10.91 6.29
N LEU A 119 -9.27 -11.43 6.59
CA LEU A 119 -8.07 -10.64 6.81
C LEU A 119 -6.85 -11.36 6.23
N ASN A 120 -5.94 -10.61 5.63
CA ASN A 120 -4.61 -11.05 5.29
C ASN A 120 -3.60 -9.96 5.66
N VAL A 121 -2.69 -10.28 6.58
CA VAL A 121 -1.60 -9.41 7.01
C VAL A 121 -0.31 -9.99 6.46
N LYS A 122 0.46 -9.19 5.72
CA LYS A 122 1.76 -9.60 5.16
C LYS A 122 2.83 -8.62 5.56
N VAL A 123 3.99 -9.18 5.83
CA VAL A 123 5.25 -8.45 5.96
C VAL A 123 6.27 -9.16 5.09
N GLU A 124 6.80 -8.45 4.10
CA GLU A 124 7.95 -8.88 3.32
C GLU A 124 9.15 -8.01 3.68
N GLY A 125 10.28 -8.65 3.97
CA GLY A 125 11.54 -7.99 4.29
C GLY A 125 12.66 -8.42 3.33
N PRO A 126 13.85 -7.80 3.45
CA PRO A 126 15.01 -8.23 2.68
C PRO A 126 15.41 -9.66 3.04
N LYS A 127 16.00 -10.40 2.08
CA LYS A 127 16.27 -11.86 2.14
C LYS A 127 16.92 -12.41 3.42
N ARG A 128 17.60 -11.57 4.21
CA ARG A 128 18.34 -11.97 5.42
C ARG A 128 17.74 -11.44 6.73
N MET A 129 16.60 -10.75 6.67
CA MET A 129 15.95 -10.21 7.86
C MET A 129 14.74 -11.05 8.23
N GLU A 130 14.55 -11.22 9.53
CA GLU A 130 13.36 -11.85 10.07
C GLU A 130 12.19 -10.87 10.07
N THR A 131 11.06 -11.31 9.53
CA THR A 131 9.82 -10.53 9.47
C THR A 131 8.94 -10.71 10.70
N GLY A 132 9.22 -11.71 11.55
CA GLY A 132 8.41 -12.08 12.71
C GLY A 132 8.06 -10.91 13.65
N PRO A 133 9.05 -10.11 14.13
CA PRO A 133 8.76 -8.97 15.00
C PRO A 133 7.85 -7.92 14.34
N ALA A 134 8.14 -7.59 13.08
CA ALA A 134 7.37 -6.63 12.29
C ALA A 134 5.93 -7.11 12.02
N LEU A 135 5.76 -8.41 11.73
CA LEU A 135 4.45 -9.03 11.60
C LEU A 135 3.67 -8.99 12.92
N ARG A 136 4.31 -9.32 14.05
CA ARG A 136 3.68 -9.28 15.39
C ARG A 136 3.16 -7.89 15.74
N ASP A 137 3.95 -6.86 15.49
CA ASP A 137 3.53 -5.48 15.75
C ASP A 137 2.31 -5.10 14.91
N LEU A 138 2.28 -5.53 13.64
CA LEU A 138 1.15 -5.28 12.74
C LEU A 138 -0.11 -6.05 13.16
N VAL A 139 0.03 -7.35 13.46
CA VAL A 139 -1.07 -8.18 13.99
C VAL A 139 -1.61 -7.62 15.29
N GLY A 140 -0.77 -7.07 16.16
CA GLY A 140 -1.22 -6.44 17.40
C GLY A 140 -2.12 -5.21 17.18
N ILE A 141 -1.94 -4.47 16.09
CA ILE A 141 -2.84 -3.37 15.70
C ILE A 141 -4.17 -3.92 15.21
N VAL A 142 -4.12 -4.87 14.28
CA VAL A 142 -5.32 -5.51 13.73
C VAL A 142 -6.15 -6.15 14.84
N ALA A 143 -5.52 -6.92 15.74
CA ALA A 143 -6.21 -7.65 16.78
C ALA A 143 -6.99 -6.76 17.75
N ARG A 144 -6.52 -5.53 18.02
CA ARG A 144 -7.26 -4.58 18.85
C ARG A 144 -8.59 -4.14 18.23
N VAL A 145 -8.66 -4.11 16.90
CA VAL A 145 -9.84 -3.65 16.17
C VAL A 145 -10.74 -4.81 15.77
N VAL A 146 -10.16 -5.89 15.26
CA VAL A 146 -10.88 -7.01 14.64
C VAL A 146 -11.18 -8.12 15.64
N PHE A 147 -10.25 -8.40 16.57
CA PHE A 147 -10.28 -9.56 17.46
C PHE A 147 -10.22 -9.18 18.95
N PRO A 148 -11.04 -8.23 19.46
CA PRO A 148 -10.88 -7.73 20.83
C PRO A 148 -11.00 -8.84 21.90
N ALA A 149 -11.82 -9.87 21.65
CA ALA A 149 -11.96 -11.02 22.55
C ALA A 149 -10.76 -11.97 22.53
N ASP A 150 -10.15 -12.19 21.36
CA ASP A 150 -9.04 -13.14 21.17
C ASP A 150 -7.66 -12.46 21.23
N GLN A 151 -7.60 -11.15 21.48
CA GLN A 151 -6.38 -10.34 21.39
C GLN A 151 -5.23 -10.91 22.23
N ALA A 152 -5.50 -11.29 23.49
CA ALA A 152 -4.47 -11.77 24.41
C ALA A 152 -3.90 -13.12 23.96
N GLU A 153 -4.77 -14.01 23.48
CA GLU A 153 -4.41 -15.36 23.04
C GLU A 153 -3.66 -15.32 21.70
N LEU A 154 -4.13 -14.51 20.75
CA LEU A 154 -3.43 -14.25 19.49
C LEU A 154 -2.04 -13.68 19.75
N THR A 155 -1.93 -12.64 20.58
CA THR A 155 -0.63 -12.02 20.90
C THR A 155 0.34 -13.03 21.53
N THR A 156 -0.17 -13.96 22.34
CA THR A 156 0.64 -14.99 22.99
C THR A 156 1.09 -16.05 21.98
N THR A 157 0.16 -16.56 21.19
CA THR A 157 0.40 -17.61 20.19
C THR A 157 1.38 -17.15 19.12
N PHE A 158 1.27 -15.90 18.66
CA PHE A 158 2.21 -15.30 17.70
C PHE A 158 3.63 -15.10 18.24
N ARG A 159 3.82 -15.09 19.57
CA ARG A 159 5.18 -15.04 20.16
C ARG A 159 5.86 -16.39 20.11
N THR A 160 5.10 -17.47 20.22
CA THR A 160 5.62 -18.83 20.39
C THR A 160 5.53 -19.68 19.12
N SER A 161 4.66 -19.33 18.18
CA SER A 161 4.48 -20.02 16.91
C SER A 161 4.99 -19.18 15.74
N VAL A 162 5.70 -19.83 14.82
CA VAL A 162 6.12 -19.28 13.52
C VAL A 162 5.36 -19.92 12.35
N GLY A 163 4.32 -20.73 12.64
CA GLY A 163 3.46 -21.26 11.60
C GLY A 163 2.36 -22.20 12.09
N GLY A 164 1.32 -22.38 11.27
CA GLY A 164 0.25 -23.35 11.49
C GLY A 164 -1.15 -22.73 11.54
N ALA A 165 -2.15 -23.61 11.52
CA ALA A 165 -3.56 -23.25 11.68
C ALA A 165 -3.94 -23.13 13.16
N LEU A 166 -4.78 -22.15 13.48
CA LEU A 166 -5.29 -21.86 14.81
C LEU A 166 -6.78 -21.52 14.68
N SER A 167 -7.57 -21.88 15.68
CA SER A 167 -9.00 -21.51 15.72
C SER A 167 -9.29 -20.87 17.07
N PHE A 168 -9.93 -19.70 17.04
CA PHE A 168 -10.36 -18.95 18.22
C PHE A 168 -11.85 -18.64 18.13
N SER A 169 -12.37 -17.84 19.07
CA SER A 169 -13.80 -17.53 19.12
C SER A 169 -14.28 -16.71 17.92
N TRP A 170 -13.41 -15.86 17.36
CA TRP A 170 -13.72 -15.09 16.16
C TRP A 170 -13.74 -15.93 14.88
N GLY A 171 -12.89 -16.95 14.77
CA GLY A 171 -12.77 -17.79 13.58
C GLY A 171 -11.43 -18.49 13.44
N ASP A 172 -11.06 -18.77 12.19
CA ASP A 172 -9.89 -19.55 11.82
C ASP A 172 -8.75 -18.65 11.34
N PHE A 173 -7.54 -19.07 11.65
CA PHE A 173 -6.31 -18.32 11.42
C PHE A 173 -5.23 -19.24 10.86
N GLU A 174 -4.43 -18.74 9.94
CA GLU A 174 -3.24 -19.41 9.44
C GLU A 174 -2.05 -18.46 9.55
N ILE A 175 -1.00 -18.91 10.23
CA ILE A 175 0.25 -18.18 10.34
C ILE A 175 1.29 -18.84 9.44
N VAL A 176 2.02 -18.01 8.70
CA VAL A 176 3.21 -18.44 7.96
C VAL A 176 4.33 -17.46 8.27
N GLY A 177 5.28 -17.85 9.12
CA GLY A 177 6.42 -17.02 9.52
C GLY A 177 7.73 -17.69 9.14
N ILE A 178 8.22 -17.50 7.92
CA ILE A 178 9.47 -18.13 7.45
C ILE A 178 10.41 -17.07 6.87
N GLY A 179 11.45 -16.74 7.63
CA GLY A 179 12.54 -15.86 7.20
C GLY A 179 12.06 -14.48 6.72
N PRO A 180 12.31 -14.11 5.45
CA PRO A 180 12.02 -12.78 4.92
C PRO A 180 10.54 -12.57 4.58
N ARG A 181 9.66 -13.53 4.85
CA ARG A 181 8.22 -13.40 4.61
C ARG A 181 7.44 -13.92 5.80
N GLY A 182 6.54 -13.06 6.28
CA GLY A 182 5.62 -13.36 7.36
C GLY A 182 4.20 -13.01 6.94
N SER A 183 3.25 -13.88 7.22
CA SER A 183 1.84 -13.59 7.01
C SER A 183 0.93 -14.19 8.08
N LEU A 184 -0.21 -13.54 8.26
CA LEU A 184 -1.39 -14.05 8.96
C LEU A 184 -2.57 -13.96 8.00
N SER A 185 -3.26 -15.07 7.78
CA SER A 185 -4.57 -15.10 7.14
C SER A 185 -5.61 -15.42 8.20
N ALA A 186 -6.80 -14.81 8.14
CA ALA A 186 -7.88 -15.13 9.06
C ALA A 186 -9.26 -15.01 8.39
N SER A 187 -10.19 -15.88 8.76
CA SER A 187 -11.60 -15.87 8.34
C SER A 187 -12.52 -15.93 9.56
N LYS A 188 -13.59 -15.13 9.53
CA LYS A 188 -14.58 -15.11 10.62
C LYS A 188 -15.45 -16.36 10.56
N ALA A 189 -15.69 -16.99 11.72
CA ALA A 189 -16.53 -18.17 11.83
C ALA A 189 -17.93 -17.92 11.25
N GLY A 190 -18.40 -18.83 10.40
CA GLY A 190 -19.72 -18.75 9.76
C GLY A 190 -19.87 -17.65 8.71
N SER A 191 -18.79 -16.98 8.31
CA SER A 191 -18.81 -16.01 7.21
C SER A 191 -18.39 -16.65 5.89
N THR A 192 -18.93 -16.14 4.78
CA THR A 192 -18.52 -16.55 3.43
C THR A 192 -17.65 -15.46 2.81
N PRO A 193 -16.50 -15.82 2.21
CA PRO A 193 -15.67 -14.85 1.49
C PRO A 193 -16.46 -14.15 0.37
N ILE A 194 -16.27 -12.84 0.25
CA ILE A 194 -16.86 -12.06 -0.83
C ILE A 194 -16.07 -12.33 -2.11
N LYS A 195 -16.78 -12.60 -3.21
CA LYS A 195 -16.16 -12.78 -4.52
C LYS A 195 -15.47 -11.48 -4.94
N VAL A 196 -14.18 -11.57 -5.24
CA VAL A 196 -13.41 -10.45 -5.78
C VAL A 196 -13.70 -10.32 -7.29
N PRO A 197 -14.13 -9.16 -7.78
CA PRO A 197 -14.33 -8.94 -9.21
C PRO A 197 -13.03 -9.14 -10.00
N VAL A 198 -13.12 -9.84 -11.12
CA VAL A 198 -11.99 -9.99 -12.05
C VAL A 198 -11.83 -8.70 -12.84
N LEU A 199 -10.65 -8.10 -12.76
CA LEU A 199 -10.31 -6.85 -13.45
C LEU A 199 -9.49 -7.12 -14.69
N ARG A 200 -9.77 -6.35 -15.75
CA ARG A 200 -9.02 -6.38 -17.01
C ARG A 200 -8.93 -4.97 -17.60
N LEU A 201 -7.81 -4.65 -18.23
CA LEU A 201 -7.71 -3.52 -19.14
C LEU A 201 -8.22 -4.01 -20.50
N ASP A 202 -8.98 -3.19 -21.21
CA ASP A 202 -9.64 -3.59 -22.45
C ASP A 202 -8.68 -3.72 -23.64
N THR A 203 -7.39 -3.40 -23.44
CA THR A 203 -6.35 -3.61 -24.43
C THR A 203 -5.88 -5.08 -24.40
N PRO A 204 -6.04 -5.84 -25.49
CA PRO A 204 -5.42 -7.15 -25.66
C PRO A 204 -3.89 -7.06 -25.66
N GLU A 205 -3.21 -8.15 -25.28
CA GLU A 205 -1.73 -8.20 -25.26
C GLU A 205 -1.11 -7.87 -26.63
N ALA A 206 -1.70 -8.41 -27.71
CA ALA A 206 -1.22 -8.19 -29.08
C ALA A 206 -1.27 -6.70 -29.47
N ASP A 207 -2.36 -6.01 -29.13
CA ASP A 207 -2.53 -4.58 -29.44
C ASP A 207 -1.49 -3.72 -28.69
N LEU A 208 -1.23 -4.01 -27.41
CA LEU A 208 -0.19 -3.30 -26.66
C LEU A 208 1.20 -3.60 -27.22
N ALA A 209 1.49 -4.85 -27.57
CA ALA A 209 2.77 -5.22 -28.17
C ALA A 209 2.98 -4.54 -29.53
N ASP A 210 1.95 -4.43 -30.36
CA ASP A 210 2.02 -3.74 -31.65
C ASP A 210 2.23 -2.23 -31.49
N GLY A 211 1.55 -1.59 -30.54
CA GLY A 211 1.81 -0.21 -30.17
C GLY A 211 3.26 0.02 -29.72
N LEU A 212 3.78 -0.86 -28.88
CA LEU A 212 5.17 -0.81 -28.42
C LEU A 212 6.18 -1.07 -29.54
N ARG A 213 5.89 -1.98 -30.49
CA ARG A 213 6.72 -2.19 -31.69
C ARG A 213 6.77 -0.94 -32.55
N ALA A 214 5.64 -0.26 -32.74
CA ALA A 214 5.59 1.02 -33.44
C ALA A 214 6.44 2.09 -32.73
N ASP A 215 6.56 2.01 -31.40
CA ASP A 215 7.44 2.85 -30.58
C ASP A 215 8.91 2.40 -30.53
N GLY A 216 9.27 1.35 -31.29
CA GLY A 216 10.65 0.85 -31.43
C GLY A 216 11.07 -0.20 -30.40
N PHE A 217 10.12 -0.89 -29.75
CA PHE A 217 10.41 -2.01 -28.85
C PHE A 217 10.46 -3.34 -29.62
N SER A 218 11.28 -4.26 -29.12
CA SER A 218 11.28 -5.66 -29.54
C SER A 218 10.46 -6.47 -28.55
N CYS A 219 9.41 -7.14 -29.02
CA CYS A 219 8.57 -8.00 -28.19
C CYS A 219 8.78 -9.49 -28.49
N THR A 220 8.57 -10.34 -27.49
CA THR A 220 8.58 -11.80 -27.62
C THR A 220 7.48 -12.29 -28.56
N GLY A 221 7.61 -13.53 -29.05
CA GLY A 221 6.64 -14.11 -29.98
C GLY A 221 5.25 -14.35 -29.37
N ASP A 222 5.19 -14.48 -28.04
CA ASP A 222 3.95 -14.57 -27.26
C ASP A 222 3.39 -13.19 -26.84
N ASN A 223 4.01 -12.08 -27.26
CA ASN A 223 3.64 -10.70 -26.90
C ASN A 223 3.72 -10.33 -25.40
N GLN A 224 4.16 -11.23 -24.52
CA GLN A 224 4.12 -11.00 -23.07
C GLN A 224 5.27 -10.15 -22.53
N SER A 225 6.33 -9.97 -23.31
CA SER A 225 7.52 -9.22 -22.89
C SER A 225 8.04 -8.36 -24.02
N CYS A 226 8.21 -7.06 -23.76
CA CYS A 226 8.78 -6.09 -24.69
C CYS A 226 9.99 -5.39 -24.06
N GLN A 227 11.05 -5.24 -24.86
CA GLN A 227 12.29 -4.58 -24.45
C GLN A 227 12.61 -3.44 -25.41
N GLY A 228 12.98 -2.30 -24.84
CA GLY A 228 13.38 -1.10 -25.60
C GLY A 228 14.89 -0.88 -25.51
N LYS A 229 15.29 0.40 -25.42
CA LYS A 229 16.67 0.78 -25.05
C LYS A 229 17.10 0.10 -23.74
N PRO A 230 18.41 -0.09 -23.49
CA PRO A 230 18.91 -0.85 -22.35
C PRO A 230 18.24 -0.46 -21.01
N GLY A 231 17.60 -1.45 -20.38
CA GLY A 231 16.94 -1.30 -19.08
C GLY A 231 15.45 -0.92 -19.12
N LEU A 232 14.89 -0.58 -20.30
CA LEU A 232 13.45 -0.40 -20.49
C LEU A 232 12.79 -1.76 -20.71
N ARG A 233 11.80 -2.09 -19.87
CA ARG A 233 11.04 -3.34 -19.98
C ARG A 233 9.55 -3.10 -19.78
N VAL A 234 8.76 -3.84 -20.54
CA VAL A 234 7.32 -4.01 -20.30
C VAL A 234 7.05 -5.51 -20.25
N GLN A 235 6.34 -5.96 -19.23
CA GLN A 235 5.77 -7.30 -19.16
C GLN A 235 4.27 -7.19 -19.06
N MET A 236 3.53 -8.01 -19.79
CA MET A 236 2.07 -8.04 -19.74
C MET A 236 1.59 -9.48 -19.76
N MET A 237 0.46 -9.72 -19.09
CA MET A 237 -0.21 -11.01 -19.11
C MET A 237 -1.73 -10.80 -19.00
N GLY A 238 -2.51 -11.62 -19.66
CA GLY A 238 -3.96 -11.64 -19.65
C GLY A 238 -4.54 -12.57 -20.74
N PRO A 239 -5.84 -12.89 -20.68
CA PRO A 239 -6.51 -13.58 -21.78
C PRO A 239 -6.55 -12.69 -23.04
N ASP A 240 -6.91 -13.26 -24.18
CA ASP A 240 -7.09 -12.53 -25.46
C ASP A 240 -8.07 -11.34 -25.38
N THR A 241 -8.87 -11.29 -24.31
CA THR A 241 -9.87 -10.25 -24.06
C THR A 241 -9.36 -9.06 -23.25
N GLY A 242 -8.09 -9.06 -22.80
CA GLY A 242 -7.51 -7.94 -22.07
C GLY A 242 -6.39 -8.30 -21.12
N ILE A 243 -5.64 -7.30 -20.69
CA ILE A 243 -4.50 -7.44 -19.76
C ILE A 243 -5.00 -7.50 -18.31
N THR A 244 -4.51 -8.47 -17.52
CA THR A 244 -4.78 -8.64 -16.07
C THR A 244 -3.55 -8.37 -15.19
N TYR A 245 -2.39 -8.24 -15.81
CA TYR A 245 -1.11 -7.99 -15.17
C TYR A 245 -0.21 -7.17 -16.10
N LEU A 246 0.38 -6.10 -15.59
CA LEU A 246 1.26 -5.21 -16.33
C LEU A 246 2.44 -4.79 -15.44
N VAL A 247 3.66 -4.89 -15.96
CA VAL A 247 4.87 -4.34 -15.36
C VAL A 247 5.53 -3.39 -16.33
N VAL A 248 5.94 -2.22 -15.84
CA VAL A 248 6.66 -1.20 -16.59
C VAL A 248 7.89 -0.79 -15.81
N GLY A 249 9.09 -1.01 -16.36
CA GLY A 249 10.35 -0.77 -15.66
C GLY A 249 11.31 0.11 -16.45
N GLY A 250 11.96 1.05 -15.77
CA GLY A 250 12.97 1.94 -16.37
C GLY A 250 14.29 1.99 -15.59
N PRO A 251 15.42 2.28 -16.26
CA PRO A 251 16.73 2.37 -15.62
C PRO A 251 16.93 3.66 -14.83
N THR A 252 16.12 4.69 -15.09
CA THR A 252 16.11 5.99 -14.42
C THR A 252 14.68 6.51 -14.33
N GLN A 253 14.44 7.50 -13.46
CA GLN A 253 13.14 8.16 -13.32
C GLN A 253 12.67 8.80 -14.64
N GLN A 254 13.56 9.48 -15.37
CA GLN A 254 13.23 10.07 -16.66
C GLN A 254 12.84 9.01 -17.70
N ALA A 255 13.64 7.94 -17.82
CA ALA A 255 13.38 6.89 -18.81
C ALA A 255 12.09 6.12 -18.51
N PHE A 256 11.75 5.95 -17.22
CA PHE A 256 10.46 5.43 -16.80
C PHE A 256 9.31 6.42 -17.05
N GLY A 257 9.55 7.71 -16.86
CA GLY A 257 8.66 8.80 -17.23
C GLY A 257 8.19 8.69 -18.68
N ASP A 258 9.15 8.59 -19.60
CA ASP A 258 8.87 8.45 -21.03
C ASP A 258 8.18 7.12 -21.35
N LEU A 259 8.60 6.02 -20.71
CA LEU A 259 8.07 4.69 -20.98
C LEU A 259 6.61 4.53 -20.55
N HIS A 260 6.27 4.91 -19.32
CA HIS A 260 4.89 4.75 -18.85
C HIS A 260 3.94 5.61 -19.68
N ALA A 261 4.34 6.83 -20.07
CA ALA A 261 3.51 7.68 -20.93
C ALA A 261 3.16 6.98 -22.26
N LYS A 262 4.12 6.28 -22.89
CA LYS A 262 3.89 5.47 -24.09
C LYS A 262 2.96 4.30 -23.81
N VAL A 263 3.24 3.50 -22.78
CA VAL A 263 2.41 2.34 -22.42
C VAL A 263 0.96 2.77 -22.19
N PHE A 264 0.73 3.79 -21.35
CA PHE A 264 -0.60 4.32 -21.07
C PHE A 264 -1.27 5.01 -22.27
N GLY A 265 -0.51 5.39 -23.30
CA GLY A 265 -1.06 5.86 -24.58
C GLY A 265 -1.70 4.77 -25.43
N HIS A 266 -1.31 3.51 -25.22
CA HIS A 266 -1.86 2.33 -25.92
C HIS A 266 -2.90 1.55 -25.09
N LEU A 267 -2.99 1.85 -23.79
CA LEU A 267 -3.96 1.21 -22.90
C LEU A 267 -5.37 1.77 -23.09
N ARG A 268 -6.36 0.89 -22.95
CA ARG A 268 -7.79 1.15 -23.01
C ARG A 268 -8.48 0.56 -21.78
N GLY A 269 -9.64 1.11 -21.46
CA GLY A 269 -10.51 0.70 -20.36
C GLY A 269 -10.63 1.77 -19.28
N ASP A 270 -11.69 1.65 -18.49
CA ASP A 270 -12.10 2.68 -17.52
C ASP A 270 -11.05 2.93 -16.42
N ALA A 271 -10.20 1.94 -16.14
CA ALA A 271 -9.12 2.07 -15.17
C ALA A 271 -7.89 2.83 -15.69
N THR A 272 -7.73 3.02 -17.01
CA THR A 272 -6.51 3.61 -17.60
C THR A 272 -6.24 5.03 -17.09
N GLU A 273 -7.27 5.88 -17.06
CA GLU A 273 -7.11 7.28 -16.63
C GLU A 273 -6.87 7.42 -15.11
N PRO A 274 -7.65 6.75 -14.23
CA PRO A 274 -7.34 6.71 -12.79
C PRO A 274 -5.91 6.25 -12.49
N LEU A 275 -5.44 5.19 -13.16
CA LEU A 275 -4.08 4.68 -13.01
C LEU A 275 -3.03 5.69 -13.47
N ARG A 276 -3.26 6.36 -14.60
CA ARG A 276 -2.36 7.41 -15.12
C ARG A 276 -2.25 8.58 -14.15
N ARG A 277 -3.38 9.02 -13.59
CA ARG A 277 -3.43 10.12 -12.62
C ARG A 277 -2.70 9.78 -11.33
N TRP A 278 -3.03 8.61 -10.74
CA TRP A 278 -2.35 8.15 -9.53
C TRP A 278 -0.83 8.08 -9.76
N LEU A 279 -0.40 7.52 -10.89
CA LEU A 279 1.03 7.46 -11.19
C LEU A 279 1.66 8.85 -11.23
N ALA A 280 1.07 9.80 -11.94
CA ALA A 280 1.57 11.18 -12.06
C ALA A 280 1.73 11.87 -10.69
N GLU A 281 0.81 11.63 -9.75
CA GLU A 281 0.85 12.17 -8.39
C GLU A 281 1.96 11.53 -7.52
N HIS A 282 2.41 10.32 -7.88
CA HIS A 282 3.33 9.51 -7.09
C HIS A 282 4.72 9.35 -7.75
N LEU A 283 5.04 10.13 -8.79
CA LEU A 283 6.38 10.21 -9.41
C LEU A 283 7.40 11.01 -8.58
N ASP A 284 7.36 10.91 -7.26
CA ASP A 284 8.21 11.68 -6.33
C ASP A 284 9.55 11.00 -6.01
N GLY A 285 9.85 9.86 -6.65
CA GLY A 285 11.04 9.06 -6.42
C GLY A 285 10.97 8.14 -5.21
N ARG A 286 9.82 8.05 -4.52
CA ARG A 286 9.55 7.08 -3.44
C ARG A 286 8.74 5.90 -3.96
N SER A 287 8.63 4.86 -3.13
CA SER A 287 7.80 3.70 -3.44
C SER A 287 6.42 3.86 -2.83
N HIS A 288 5.38 3.48 -3.56
CA HIS A 288 3.97 3.66 -3.23
C HIS A 288 3.16 2.41 -3.57
N LEU A 289 2.13 2.12 -2.80
CA LEU A 289 1.26 0.95 -3.00
C LEU A 289 -0.17 1.31 -2.61
N ALA A 290 -1.10 1.12 -3.53
CA ALA A 290 -2.52 1.43 -3.31
C ALA A 290 -3.43 0.53 -4.17
N TYR A 291 -4.73 0.59 -3.89
CA TYR A 291 -5.74 0.25 -4.87
C TYR A 291 -6.15 1.49 -5.66
N VAL A 292 -6.23 1.37 -6.99
CA VAL A 292 -6.63 2.45 -7.91
C VAL A 292 -7.61 1.87 -8.91
N ALA A 293 -8.86 2.36 -8.93
CA ALA A 293 -9.93 1.80 -9.75
C ALA A 293 -10.04 0.26 -9.63
N GLY A 294 -9.89 -0.26 -8.41
CA GLY A 294 -9.91 -1.68 -8.09
C GLY A 294 -8.62 -2.45 -8.36
N TRP A 295 -7.67 -1.87 -9.10
CA TRP A 295 -6.39 -2.49 -9.39
C TRP A 295 -5.43 -2.33 -8.25
N ARG A 296 -4.63 -3.37 -7.97
CA ARG A 296 -3.47 -3.21 -7.10
C ARG A 296 -2.34 -2.57 -7.89
N VAL A 297 -1.84 -1.45 -7.40
CA VAL A 297 -0.80 -0.65 -8.06
C VAL A 297 0.40 -0.52 -7.14
N GLU A 298 1.53 -1.04 -7.58
CA GLU A 298 2.81 -0.99 -6.87
C GLU A 298 3.80 -0.17 -7.69
N LEU A 299 4.15 1.03 -7.23
CA LEU A 299 5.28 1.79 -7.77
C LEU A 299 6.47 1.58 -6.84
N ARG A 300 7.47 0.83 -7.30
CA ARG A 300 8.66 0.51 -6.50
C ARG A 300 9.88 1.19 -7.07
N VAL A 301 10.59 1.93 -6.22
CA VAL A 301 11.82 2.64 -6.60
C VAL A 301 13.00 2.05 -5.85
N LEU A 302 13.77 1.19 -6.54
CA LEU A 302 14.97 0.59 -5.97
C LEU A 302 16.23 1.19 -6.56
N ARG A 303 17.05 1.83 -5.72
CA ARG A 303 18.32 2.45 -6.13
C ARG A 303 18.11 3.41 -7.33
N GLY A 304 17.02 4.19 -7.30
CA GLY A 304 16.65 5.12 -8.37
C GLY A 304 16.06 4.48 -9.63
N LYS A 305 15.80 3.16 -9.63
CA LYS A 305 15.18 2.43 -10.73
C LYS A 305 13.70 2.17 -10.40
N PRO A 306 12.79 2.95 -10.98
CA PRO A 306 11.35 2.75 -10.80
C PRO A 306 10.86 1.55 -11.61
N GLU A 307 9.91 0.83 -11.01
CA GLU A 307 9.13 -0.23 -11.63
C GLU A 307 7.68 -0.08 -11.14
N LEU A 308 6.75 0.01 -12.09
CA LEU A 308 5.32 -0.04 -11.84
C LEU A 308 4.83 -1.46 -12.07
N THR A 309 4.05 -2.00 -11.15
CA THR A 309 3.27 -3.22 -11.33
C THR A 309 1.80 -2.90 -11.11
N VAL A 310 0.97 -3.21 -12.09
CA VAL A 310 -0.49 -3.12 -12.02
C VAL A 310 -1.02 -4.55 -12.16
N ARG A 311 -1.71 -5.05 -11.15
CA ARG A 311 -2.21 -6.43 -11.16
C ARG A 311 -3.60 -6.56 -10.58
N ASN A 312 -4.36 -7.46 -11.18
CA ASN A 312 -5.53 -8.00 -10.51
C ASN A 312 -5.02 -8.87 -9.35
N GLU A 313 -5.27 -8.44 -8.12
CA GLU A 313 -4.92 -9.26 -6.97
C GLU A 313 -5.99 -10.33 -6.78
N GLU A 314 -5.61 -11.59 -6.93
CA GLU A 314 -6.42 -12.68 -6.38
C GLU A 314 -6.21 -12.68 -4.88
N VAL A 315 -7.21 -12.22 -4.13
CA VAL A 315 -7.21 -12.44 -2.68
C VAL A 315 -7.77 -13.83 -2.44
N TRP A 316 -6.93 -14.65 -1.81
CA TRP A 316 -7.12 -16.07 -1.62
C TRP A 316 -8.38 -16.41 -0.82
N GLN A 317 -9.00 -17.51 -1.22
CA GLN A 317 -9.86 -18.35 -0.39
C GLN A 317 -9.01 -18.86 0.77
N VAL A 318 -9.42 -18.67 2.02
CA VAL A 318 -8.85 -19.49 3.11
C VAL A 318 -9.11 -20.94 2.70
N PRO A 319 -8.11 -21.86 2.77
CA PRO A 319 -8.37 -23.26 2.47
C PRO A 319 -9.52 -23.75 3.37
N GLU A 320 -10.55 -24.34 2.76
CA GLU A 320 -11.60 -25.08 3.48
C GLU A 320 -11.01 -26.22 4.30
#